data_AF-A0A5C7GY48-F1
#
_entry.id   AF-A0A5C7GY48-F1
#
_cell.length_a   1.000
_cell.length_b   1.000
_cell.length_c   1.000
_cell.angle_alpha   90.00
_cell.angle_beta   90.00
_cell.angle_gamma   90.00
#
_symmetry.space_group_name_H-M   'P 1'
#
loop_
_entity.id
_entity.type
_entity.pdbx_description
1 polymer ?
#
loop_
_entity_poly.entity_id
_entity_poly.type
_entity_poly.pdbx_seq_one_letter_code
_entity_poly.pdbx_strand_id
1 'polypeptide(L)'
;MGVVVGCVLDIQREEKSVQKAIKDAAKRNDMVSAKALAKEVLMSRKAVNRLYENKAQLNSISMHLGESVAISRTVGHLSKSAEVMKLVNDLMKAPEMAAKMQEFSKEMTKAGVIEEMVNDSLDTALDSDDIEEEIEEEVDRVLTELAGETAAQLPEAVRKERARVHAQKASTSHEEEALAEGEDDEEELEALRARLQKVRS
;
A
#
# COMPACT_ATOMS: atom_id res chain seq x y z
N MET A 1 14.06 -13.78 -17.33
CA MET A 1 14.63 -13.21 -16.09
C MET A 1 14.91 -11.71 -16.20
N GLY A 2 15.43 -11.20 -17.33
CA GLY A 2 15.71 -9.77 -17.52
C GLY A 2 14.47 -8.86 -17.58
N VAL A 3 13.32 -9.35 -18.08
CA VAL A 3 12.10 -8.54 -18.24
C VAL A 3 11.53 -8.06 -16.90
N VAL A 4 11.37 -8.96 -15.91
CA VAL A 4 10.86 -8.58 -14.57
C VAL A 4 11.80 -7.61 -13.86
N VAL A 5 13.11 -7.82 -13.97
CA VAL A 5 14.10 -6.91 -13.36
C VAL A 5 14.07 -5.54 -14.03
N GLY A 6 13.91 -5.48 -15.35
CA GLY A 6 13.74 -4.22 -16.10
C GLY A 6 12.49 -3.47 -15.65
N CYS A 7 11.32 -4.13 -15.65
CA CYS A 7 10.06 -3.52 -15.23
C CYS A 7 10.12 -2.98 -13.79
N VAL A 8 10.72 -3.73 -12.86
CA VAL A 8 10.88 -3.26 -11.48
C VAL A 8 11.77 -2.02 -11.40
N LEU A 9 12.87 -1.97 -12.16
CA LEU A 9 13.76 -0.81 -12.19
C LEU A 9 13.07 0.42 -12.80
N ASP A 10 12.27 0.23 -13.85
CA ASP A 10 11.52 1.30 -14.49
C ASP A 10 10.46 1.88 -13.53
N ILE A 11 9.68 1.02 -12.86
CA ILE A 11 8.71 1.43 -11.84
C ILE A 11 9.40 2.16 -10.69
N GLN A 12 10.52 1.65 -10.18
CA GLN A 12 11.26 2.31 -9.09
C GLN A 12 11.84 3.67 -9.51
N ARG A 13 12.24 3.81 -10.77
CA ARG A 13 12.73 5.08 -11.31
C ARG A 13 11.60 6.10 -11.40
N GLU A 14 10.42 5.67 -11.86
CA GLU A 14 9.23 6.50 -11.93
C GLU A 14 8.74 6.88 -10.52
N GLU A 15 8.71 5.93 -9.59
CA GLU A 15 8.36 6.16 -8.17
C GLU A 15 9.24 7.26 -7.56
N LYS A 16 10.57 7.26 -7.82
CA LYS A 16 11.46 8.34 -7.35
C LYS A 16 11.11 9.71 -7.92
N SER A 17 10.58 9.76 -9.14
CA SER A 17 10.11 11.02 -9.75
C SER A 17 8.83 11.49 -9.07
N VAL A 18 7.87 10.57 -8.84
CA VAL A 18 6.61 10.85 -8.13
C VAL A 18 6.88 11.29 -6.69
N GLN A 19 7.83 10.67 -5.98
CA GLN A 19 8.23 11.07 -4.63
C GLN A 19 8.74 12.51 -4.57
N LYS A 20 9.44 13.00 -5.59
CA LYS A 20 9.84 14.42 -5.68
C LYS A 20 8.62 15.32 -5.89
N ALA A 21 7.70 14.91 -6.76
CA ALA A 21 6.45 15.64 -7.00
C ALA A 21 5.58 15.73 -5.73
N ILE A 22 5.51 14.66 -4.92
CA ILE A 22 4.84 14.66 -3.60
C ILE A 22 5.48 15.70 -2.68
N LYS A 23 6.82 15.71 -2.57
CA LYS A 23 7.54 16.68 -1.73
C LYS A 23 7.26 18.12 -2.16
N ASP A 24 7.21 18.39 -3.46
CA ASP A 24 6.94 19.72 -3.99
C ASP A 24 5.47 20.13 -3.91
N ALA A 25 4.52 19.19 -3.97
CA ALA A 25 3.11 19.43 -3.66
C ALA A 25 2.91 19.77 -2.17
N ALA A 26 3.55 19.00 -1.28
CA ALA A 26 3.50 19.22 0.16
C ALA A 26 4.08 20.59 0.57
N LYS A 27 5.20 21.01 -0.04
CA LYS A 27 5.78 22.37 0.19
C LYS A 27 4.83 23.50 -0.23
N ARG A 28 3.99 23.27 -1.24
CA ARG A 28 2.99 24.24 -1.73
C ARG A 28 1.68 24.20 -0.93
N ASN A 29 1.61 23.40 0.15
CA ASN A 29 0.39 23.10 0.91
C ASN A 29 -0.74 22.51 0.06
N ASP A 30 -0.42 21.88 -1.07
CA ASP A 30 -1.40 21.18 -1.91
C ASP A 30 -1.50 19.71 -1.46
N MET A 31 -2.24 19.51 -0.36
CA MET A 31 -2.40 18.19 0.26
C MET A 31 -3.26 17.24 -0.58
N VAL A 32 -4.18 17.77 -1.40
CA VAL A 32 -5.02 16.95 -2.28
C VAL A 32 -4.15 16.28 -3.34
N SER A 33 -3.28 17.04 -4.02
CA SER A 33 -2.33 16.47 -4.98
C SER A 33 -1.31 15.55 -4.32
N ALA A 34 -0.82 15.89 -3.12
CA ALA A 34 0.12 15.05 -2.39
C ALA A 34 -0.48 13.69 -2.02
N LYS A 35 -1.73 13.64 -1.54
CA LYS A 35 -2.45 12.40 -1.24
C LYS A 35 -2.68 11.55 -2.50
N ALA A 36 -3.09 12.17 -3.61
CA ALA A 36 -3.32 11.46 -4.87
C ALA A 36 -2.02 10.79 -5.39
N LEU A 37 -0.91 11.53 -5.39
CA LEU A 37 0.40 11.01 -5.81
C LEU A 37 0.94 9.94 -4.83
N ALA A 38 0.68 10.07 -3.53
CA ALA A 38 1.05 9.05 -2.56
C ALA A 38 0.28 7.73 -2.78
N LYS A 39 -1.01 7.79 -3.14
CA LYS A 39 -1.79 6.60 -3.52
C LYS A 39 -1.16 5.90 -4.74
N GLU A 40 -0.70 6.66 -5.73
CA GLU A 40 -0.01 6.12 -6.91
C GLU A 40 1.32 5.43 -6.57
N VAL A 41 2.09 5.96 -5.61
CA VAL A 41 3.29 5.30 -5.06
C VAL A 41 2.94 3.97 -4.40
N LEU A 42 1.87 3.90 -3.62
CA LEU A 42 1.43 2.65 -2.99
C LEU A 42 1.01 1.60 -4.03
N MET A 43 0.26 2.00 -5.05
CA MET A 43 -0.12 1.11 -6.14
C MET A 43 1.12 0.59 -6.89
N SER A 44 2.12 1.44 -7.10
CA SER A 44 3.40 1.05 -7.71
C SER A 44 4.15 0.03 -6.86
N ARG A 45 4.22 0.21 -5.54
CA ARG A 45 4.82 -0.75 -4.61
C ARG A 45 4.08 -2.09 -4.60
N LYS A 46 2.73 -2.07 -4.55
CA LYS A 46 1.89 -3.28 -4.67
C LYS A 46 2.14 -4.01 -6.00
N ALA A 47 2.26 -3.28 -7.10
CA ALA A 47 2.59 -3.87 -8.40
C ALA A 47 3.98 -4.53 -8.42
N VAL A 48 5.00 -3.91 -7.82
CA VAL A 48 6.34 -4.49 -7.67
C VAL A 48 6.31 -5.77 -6.83
N ASN A 49 5.58 -5.79 -5.72
CA ASN A 49 5.43 -6.99 -4.88
C ASN A 49 4.78 -8.14 -5.67
N ARG A 50 3.70 -7.87 -6.40
CA ARG A 50 3.05 -8.85 -7.29
C ARG A 50 4.01 -9.39 -8.35
N LEU A 51 4.86 -8.54 -8.94
CA LEU A 51 5.87 -8.98 -9.90
C LEU A 51 6.91 -9.93 -9.27
N TYR A 52 7.31 -9.69 -8.01
CA TYR A 52 8.21 -10.59 -7.28
C TYR A 52 7.54 -11.93 -6.94
N GLU A 53 6.28 -11.92 -6.52
CA GLU A 53 5.49 -13.13 -6.27
C GLU A 53 5.35 -13.97 -7.54
N ASN A 54 4.96 -13.35 -8.65
CA ASN A 54 4.88 -14.01 -9.96
C ASN A 54 6.22 -14.62 -10.36
N LYS A 55 7.33 -13.92 -10.12
CA LYS A 55 8.68 -14.43 -10.38
C LYS A 55 9.00 -15.66 -9.53
N ALA A 56 8.64 -15.66 -8.25
CA ALA A 56 8.84 -16.80 -7.37
C ALA A 56 8.00 -18.00 -7.84
N GLN A 57 6.72 -17.78 -8.18
CA GLN A 57 5.82 -18.81 -8.69
C GLN A 57 6.36 -19.45 -9.98
N LEU A 58 6.87 -18.65 -10.92
CA LEU A 58 7.50 -19.17 -12.15
C LEU A 58 8.75 -20.01 -11.86
N ASN A 59 9.55 -19.63 -10.86
CA ASN A 59 10.73 -20.42 -10.46
C ASN A 59 10.29 -21.77 -9.88
N SER A 60 9.29 -21.78 -8.99
CA SER A 60 8.72 -23.01 -8.46
C SER A 60 8.19 -23.93 -9.55
N ILE A 61 7.45 -23.40 -10.54
CA ILE A 61 7.01 -24.19 -11.72
C ILE A 61 8.21 -24.78 -12.46
N SER A 62 9.27 -23.98 -12.68
CA SER A 62 10.48 -24.47 -13.35
C SER A 62 11.14 -25.63 -12.58
N MET A 63 11.16 -25.57 -11.24
CA MET A 63 11.70 -26.64 -10.39
C MET A 63 10.85 -27.91 -10.50
N HIS A 64 9.54 -27.81 -10.33
CA HIS A 64 8.63 -28.96 -10.44
C HIS A 64 8.65 -29.58 -11.84
N LEU A 65 8.80 -28.76 -12.89
CA LEU A 65 8.95 -29.27 -14.25
C LEU A 65 10.27 -30.02 -14.41
N GLY A 66 11.37 -29.51 -13.85
CA GLY A 66 12.67 -30.19 -13.81
C GLY A 66 12.59 -31.54 -13.10
N GLU A 67 11.90 -31.60 -11.97
CA GLU A 67 11.60 -32.84 -11.24
C GLU A 67 10.77 -33.81 -12.10
N SER A 68 9.68 -33.32 -12.71
CA SER A 68 8.80 -34.12 -13.56
C SER A 68 9.56 -34.75 -14.74
N VAL A 69 10.49 -34.01 -15.36
CA VAL A 69 11.36 -34.52 -16.43
C VAL A 69 12.33 -35.57 -15.91
N ALA A 70 12.89 -35.38 -14.71
CA ALA A 70 13.78 -36.37 -14.09
C ALA A 70 13.05 -37.69 -13.78
N ILE A 71 11.83 -37.61 -13.21
CA ILE A 71 10.97 -38.77 -12.94
C ILE A 71 10.55 -39.46 -14.24
N SER A 72 10.21 -38.71 -15.29
CA SER A 72 9.89 -39.27 -16.60
C SER A 72 11.00 -40.15 -17.15
N ARG A 73 12.27 -39.72 -17.01
CA ARG A 73 13.43 -40.47 -17.50
C ARG A 73 13.70 -41.75 -16.72
N THR A 74 13.31 -41.82 -15.45
CA THR A 74 13.61 -42.96 -14.56
C THR A 74 12.46 -43.96 -14.45
N VAL A 75 11.22 -43.48 -14.38
CA VAL A 75 10.02 -44.30 -14.11
C VAL A 75 9.08 -44.36 -15.33
N GLY A 76 9.25 -43.50 -16.34
CA GLY A 76 8.45 -43.51 -17.58
C GLY A 76 7.02 -42.97 -17.42
N HIS A 77 6.62 -42.55 -16.22
CA HIS A 77 5.30 -42.00 -15.92
C HIS A 77 5.44 -40.61 -15.28
N LEU A 78 4.76 -39.62 -15.84
CA LEU A 78 4.63 -38.29 -15.25
C LEU A 78 3.60 -38.36 -14.13
N SER A 79 4.01 -37.99 -12.91
CA SER A 79 3.09 -37.89 -11.78
C SER A 79 2.34 -36.57 -11.84
N LYS A 80 1.03 -36.59 -11.57
CA LYS A 80 0.20 -35.38 -11.51
C LYS A 80 0.66 -34.49 -10.35
N SER A 81 0.80 -33.18 -10.58
CA SER A 81 1.17 -32.21 -9.55
C SER A 81 0.11 -31.14 -9.36
N ALA A 82 -0.62 -31.25 -8.24
CA ALA A 82 -1.59 -30.23 -7.81
C ALA A 82 -0.90 -28.90 -7.42
N GLU A 83 0.36 -28.94 -6.99
CA GLU A 83 1.13 -27.74 -6.66
C GLU A 83 1.46 -26.91 -7.90
N VAL A 84 1.89 -27.57 -8.99
CA VAL A 84 2.11 -26.89 -10.28
C VAL A 84 0.81 -26.28 -10.79
N MET A 85 -0.30 -27.01 -10.66
CA MET A 85 -1.62 -26.52 -11.05
C MET A 85 -2.01 -25.24 -10.31
N LYS A 86 -1.80 -25.19 -8.99
CA LYS A 86 -2.07 -24.00 -8.18
C LYS A 86 -1.21 -22.81 -8.63
N LEU A 87 0.09 -23.02 -8.82
CA LEU A 87 1.01 -21.98 -9.25
C LEU A 87 0.63 -21.40 -10.62
N VAL A 88 0.24 -22.26 -11.56
CA VAL A 88 -0.23 -21.84 -12.89
C VAL A 88 -1.53 -21.04 -12.78
N ASN A 89 -2.47 -21.45 -11.92
CA ASN A 89 -3.71 -20.71 -11.69
C ASN A 89 -3.44 -19.30 -11.11
N ASP A 90 -2.55 -19.19 -10.14
CA ASP A 90 -2.20 -17.90 -9.54
C ASP A 90 -1.53 -16.97 -10.57
N LEU A 91 -0.64 -17.52 -11.41
CA LEU A 91 -0.03 -16.77 -12.52
C LEU A 91 -1.02 -16.38 -13.62
N MET A 92 -2.11 -17.13 -13.82
CA MET A 92 -3.16 -16.76 -14.78
C MET A 92 -3.93 -15.51 -14.35
N LYS A 93 -3.96 -15.18 -13.05
CA LYS A 93 -4.57 -13.95 -12.52
C LYS A 93 -3.73 -12.71 -12.84
N ALA A 94 -2.44 -12.89 -13.15
CA ALA A 94 -1.60 -11.79 -13.61
C ALA A 94 -1.90 -11.48 -15.09
N PRO A 95 -2.43 -10.29 -15.42
CA PRO A 95 -2.93 -9.99 -16.77
C PRO A 95 -1.86 -10.09 -17.86
N GLU A 96 -0.60 -9.79 -17.50
CA GLU A 96 0.55 -9.89 -18.41
C GLU A 96 0.92 -11.35 -18.75
N MET A 97 0.58 -12.31 -17.88
CA MET A 97 0.95 -13.72 -18.02
C MET A 97 -0.25 -14.61 -18.41
N ALA A 98 -1.47 -14.13 -18.22
CA ALA A 98 -2.72 -14.87 -18.39
C ALA A 98 -2.79 -15.67 -19.70
N ALA A 99 -2.56 -15.01 -20.84
CA ALA A 99 -2.65 -15.66 -22.14
C ALA A 99 -1.63 -16.80 -22.32
N LYS A 100 -0.39 -16.58 -21.87
CA LYS A 100 0.69 -17.57 -22.00
C LYS A 100 0.57 -18.71 -21.00
N MET A 101 0.11 -18.42 -19.79
CA MET A 101 -0.11 -19.44 -18.76
C MET A 101 -1.35 -20.30 -19.04
N GLN A 102 -2.36 -19.76 -19.72
CA GLN A 102 -3.49 -20.54 -20.20
C GLN A 102 -3.07 -21.56 -21.28
N GLU A 103 -2.22 -21.14 -22.22
CA GLU A 103 -1.65 -22.04 -23.23
C GLU A 103 -0.76 -23.11 -22.58
N PHE A 104 0.12 -22.70 -21.65
CA PHE A 104 0.95 -23.60 -20.86
C PHE A 104 0.12 -24.61 -20.05
N SER A 105 -0.96 -24.17 -19.39
CA SER A 105 -1.88 -25.04 -18.65
C SER A 105 -2.46 -26.13 -19.54
N LYS A 106 -2.93 -25.77 -20.75
CA LYS A 106 -3.45 -26.74 -21.73
C LYS A 106 -2.41 -27.77 -22.16
N GLU A 107 -1.16 -27.36 -22.38
CA GLU A 107 -0.08 -28.29 -22.73
C GLU A 107 0.27 -29.21 -21.57
N MET A 108 0.31 -28.68 -20.34
CA MET A 108 0.60 -29.46 -19.13
C MET A 108 -0.51 -30.46 -18.79
N THR A 109 -1.77 -30.14 -19.08
CA THR A 109 -2.88 -31.09 -19.00
C THR A 109 -2.74 -32.21 -20.04
N LYS A 110 -2.40 -31.87 -21.30
CA LYS A 110 -2.14 -32.87 -22.36
C LYS A 110 -0.96 -33.78 -22.03
N ALA A 111 0.07 -33.23 -21.38
CA ALA A 111 1.25 -33.98 -20.94
C ALA A 111 0.97 -34.89 -19.73
N GLY A 112 -0.22 -34.81 -19.13
CA GLY A 112 -0.60 -35.59 -17.94
C GLY A 112 0.03 -35.08 -16.64
N VAL A 113 0.66 -33.90 -16.65
CA VAL A 113 1.25 -33.28 -15.44
C VAL A 113 0.16 -32.66 -14.56
N ILE A 114 -0.89 -32.12 -15.19
CA ILE A 114 -1.98 -31.41 -14.51
C ILE A 114 -3.30 -32.09 -14.87
N GLU A 115 -4.21 -32.15 -13.90
CA GLU A 115 -5.54 -32.72 -14.09
C GLU A 115 -6.52 -31.68 -14.69
N GLU A 116 -7.43 -32.14 -15.55
CA GLU A 116 -8.46 -31.28 -16.15
C GLU A 116 -9.53 -30.98 -15.09
N MET A 117 -9.36 -29.92 -14.28
CA MET A 117 -10.48 -29.35 -13.53
C MET A 117 -11.01 -28.12 -14.27
N VAL A 118 -12.33 -28.11 -14.47
CA VAL A 118 -13.06 -26.92 -14.91
C VAL A 118 -12.90 -25.86 -13.83
N ASN A 119 -12.25 -24.74 -14.16
CA ASN A 119 -12.02 -23.64 -13.25
C ASN A 119 -13.34 -22.90 -13.01
N ASP A 120 -14.14 -23.35 -12.04
CA ASP A 120 -15.20 -22.54 -11.43
C ASP A 120 -14.52 -21.39 -10.69
N SER A 121 -14.32 -20.30 -11.41
CA SER A 121 -13.83 -19.02 -10.89
C SER A 121 -14.86 -18.48 -9.91
N LEU A 122 -14.73 -18.88 -8.64
CA LEU A 122 -15.28 -18.12 -7.53
C LEU A 122 -14.47 -16.83 -7.43
N ASP A 123 -15.03 -15.81 -8.04
CA ASP A 123 -14.61 -14.43 -8.02
C ASP A 123 -14.35 -13.98 -6.57
N THR A 124 -13.08 -14.00 -6.16
CA THR A 124 -12.64 -13.35 -4.92
C THR A 124 -12.35 -11.89 -5.25
N ALA A 125 -13.38 -11.19 -5.73
CA ALA A 125 -13.43 -9.74 -5.85
C ALA A 125 -13.99 -9.11 -4.56
N LEU A 126 -13.80 -9.77 -3.41
CA LEU A 126 -14.20 -9.28 -2.08
C LEU A 126 -13.09 -8.51 -1.37
N ASP A 127 -12.06 -8.10 -2.10
CA ASP A 127 -10.93 -7.34 -1.54
C ASP A 127 -11.07 -5.82 -1.82
N SER A 128 -12.11 -5.35 -2.50
CA SER A 128 -12.21 -3.92 -2.87
C SER A 128 -12.58 -3.00 -1.71
N ASP A 129 -13.34 -3.49 -0.73
CA ASP A 129 -13.97 -2.63 0.28
C ASP A 129 -13.14 -2.51 1.58
N ASP A 130 -12.35 -3.53 1.95
CA ASP A 130 -11.43 -3.50 3.11
C ASP A 130 -10.11 -2.76 2.79
N ILE A 131 -9.85 -2.53 1.49
CA ILE A 131 -8.63 -1.90 1.00
C ILE A 131 -8.67 -0.36 1.10
N GLU A 132 -9.84 0.29 1.14
CA GLU A 132 -9.89 1.76 1.10
C GLU A 132 -9.45 2.43 2.40
N GLU A 133 -9.86 1.95 3.58
CA GLU A 133 -9.40 2.48 4.87
C GLU A 133 -7.91 2.19 5.11
N GLU A 134 -7.45 0.97 4.82
CA GLU A 134 -6.03 0.61 4.93
C GLU A 134 -5.16 1.45 3.96
N ILE A 135 -5.69 1.79 2.77
CA ILE A 135 -4.99 2.68 1.84
C ILE A 135 -4.82 4.08 2.43
N GLU A 136 -5.80 4.64 3.14
CA GLU A 136 -5.68 6.01 3.64
C GLU A 136 -4.64 6.11 4.76
N GLU A 137 -4.60 5.15 5.69
CA GLU A 137 -3.55 5.06 6.70
C GLU A 137 -2.15 4.88 6.08
N GLU A 138 -2.04 4.03 5.05
CA GLU A 138 -0.77 3.79 4.37
C GLU A 138 -0.32 5.01 3.55
N VAL A 139 -1.26 5.79 3.00
CA VAL A 139 -0.97 7.06 2.33
C VAL A 139 -0.38 8.05 3.32
N ASP A 140 -0.99 8.20 4.49
CA ASP A 140 -0.48 9.10 5.54
C ASP A 140 0.89 8.64 6.06
N ARG A 141 1.14 7.33 6.13
CA ARG A 141 2.46 6.78 6.43
C ARG A 141 3.50 7.19 5.38
N VAL A 142 3.20 7.03 4.09
CA VAL A 142 4.11 7.44 2.99
C VAL A 142 4.40 8.94 3.03
N LEU A 143 3.38 9.77 3.28
CA LEU A 143 3.55 11.21 3.42
C LEU A 143 4.46 11.56 4.61
N THR A 144 4.29 10.87 5.74
CA THR A 144 5.12 11.04 6.94
C THR A 144 6.56 10.61 6.71
N GLU A 145 6.79 9.47 6.05
CA GLU A 145 8.12 8.99 5.67
C GLU A 145 8.84 10.00 4.77
N LEU A 146 8.17 10.52 3.75
CA LEU A 146 8.74 11.50 2.82
C LEU A 146 9.00 12.86 3.50
N ALA A 147 8.15 13.27 4.44
CA ALA A 147 8.35 14.47 5.25
C ALA A 147 9.52 14.29 6.23
N GLY A 148 9.65 13.13 6.87
CA GLY A 148 10.75 12.78 7.76
C GLY A 148 12.09 12.71 7.04
N GLU A 149 12.12 12.13 5.83
CA GLU A 149 13.31 12.11 4.98
C GLU A 149 13.73 13.52 4.55
N THR A 150 12.76 14.38 4.23
CA THR A 150 13.03 15.80 3.93
C THR A 150 13.59 16.51 5.15
N ALA A 151 12.98 16.33 6.33
CA ALA A 151 13.46 16.85 7.61
C ALA A 151 14.86 16.35 7.95
N ALA A 152 15.24 15.15 7.49
CA ALA A 152 16.56 14.56 7.69
C ALA A 152 17.65 15.07 6.77
N GLN A 153 17.29 15.59 5.62
CA GLN A 153 18.23 16.19 4.66
C GLN A 153 18.49 17.69 4.92
N LEU A 154 17.80 18.32 5.88
CA LEU A 154 18.04 19.71 6.25
C LEU A 154 19.27 19.85 7.18
N PRO A 155 20.12 20.88 6.99
CA PRO A 155 21.21 21.20 7.90
C PRO A 155 20.72 21.32 9.35
N GLU A 156 21.53 20.89 10.31
CA GLU A 156 21.18 20.85 11.75
C GLU A 156 20.62 22.18 12.28
N ALA A 157 21.13 23.30 11.75
CA ALA A 157 20.65 24.64 12.05
C ALA A 157 19.17 24.85 11.71
N VAL A 158 18.72 24.37 10.54
CA VAL A 158 17.34 24.54 10.07
C VAL A 158 16.39 23.55 10.77
N ARG A 159 16.89 22.37 11.15
CA ARG A 159 16.16 21.43 12.03
C ARG A 159 15.85 22.07 13.39
N LYS A 160 16.85 22.73 14.00
CA LYS A 160 16.70 23.41 15.30
C LYS A 160 15.75 24.61 15.23
N GLU A 161 15.74 25.31 14.10
CA GLU A 161 14.83 26.43 13.84
C GLU A 161 13.38 25.96 13.63
N ARG A 162 13.14 24.92 12.82
CA ARG A 162 11.79 24.35 12.65
C ARG A 162 11.23 23.73 13.94
N ALA A 163 12.07 23.07 14.74
CA ALA A 163 11.68 22.55 16.04
C ALA A 163 11.29 23.68 17.01
N ARG A 164 12.00 24.82 16.98
CA ARG A 164 11.62 26.03 17.73
C ARG A 164 10.30 26.63 17.26
N VAL A 165 10.08 26.72 15.95
CA VAL A 165 8.83 27.27 15.38
C VAL A 165 7.63 26.38 15.70
N HIS A 166 7.78 25.05 15.66
CA HIS A 166 6.71 24.13 16.09
C HIS A 166 6.43 24.21 17.60
N ALA A 167 7.47 24.32 18.43
CA ALA A 167 7.31 24.52 19.86
C ALA A 167 6.60 25.84 20.19
N GLN A 168 6.92 26.93 19.48
CA GLN A 168 6.25 28.21 19.64
C GLN A 168 4.78 28.17 19.20
N LYS A 169 4.47 27.47 18.10
CA LYS A 169 3.09 27.35 17.59
C LYS A 169 2.19 26.49 18.50
N ALA A 170 2.76 25.47 19.15
CA ALA A 170 2.07 24.68 20.18
C ALA A 170 1.90 25.45 21.50
N SER A 171 2.77 26.42 21.80
CA SER A 171 2.64 27.29 22.97
C SER A 171 1.52 28.32 22.77
N THR A 172 1.43 28.92 21.58
CA THR A 172 0.39 29.92 21.27
C THR A 172 -1.01 29.32 21.19
N SER A 173 -1.17 28.08 20.73
CA SER A 173 -2.48 27.41 20.71
C SER A 173 -2.97 27.04 22.11
N HIS A 174 -2.06 26.77 23.06
CA HIS A 174 -2.44 26.44 24.44
C HIS A 174 -2.79 27.69 25.27
N GLU A 175 -2.20 28.85 24.94
CA GLU A 175 -2.57 30.12 25.57
C GLU A 175 -3.92 30.68 25.05
N GLU A 176 -4.26 30.49 23.77
CA GLU A 176 -5.58 30.90 23.23
C GLU A 176 -6.75 30.02 23.75
N GLU A 177 -6.55 28.71 23.95
CA GLU A 177 -7.57 27.84 24.55
C GLU A 177 -7.75 28.08 26.06
N ALA A 178 -6.67 28.36 26.80
CA ALA A 178 -6.75 28.60 28.25
C ALA A 178 -7.33 29.98 28.63
N LEU A 179 -7.29 30.96 27.73
CA LEU A 179 -7.91 32.29 27.94
C LEU A 179 -9.40 32.32 27.56
N ALA A 180 -9.88 31.39 26.73
CA ALA A 180 -11.29 31.34 26.32
C ALA A 180 -12.21 30.60 27.31
N GLU A 181 -11.67 29.78 28.21
CA GLU A 181 -12.45 28.96 29.17
C GLU A 181 -12.56 29.58 30.58
N GLY A 182 -12.01 30.78 30.81
CA GLY A 182 -11.82 31.32 32.17
C GLY A 182 -12.73 32.48 32.62
N GLU A 183 -13.38 33.21 31.71
CA GLU A 183 -14.10 34.45 32.06
C GLU A 183 -15.63 34.39 31.88
N ASP A 184 -16.18 33.50 31.05
CA ASP A 184 -17.63 33.46 30.77
C ASP A 184 -18.45 32.67 31.82
N ASP A 185 -17.85 31.70 32.51
CA ASP A 185 -18.58 30.83 33.44
C ASP A 185 -19.01 31.53 34.74
N GLU A 186 -18.30 32.57 35.19
CA GLU A 186 -18.58 33.21 36.49
C GLU A 186 -19.75 34.20 36.41
N GLU A 187 -19.85 34.98 35.32
CA GLU A 187 -20.99 35.87 35.06
C GLU A 187 -22.27 35.09 34.73
N GLU A 188 -22.18 33.98 33.99
CA GLU A 188 -23.33 33.13 33.70
C GLU A 188 -23.86 32.42 34.95
N LEU A 189 -22.98 31.94 35.85
CA LEU A 189 -23.38 31.33 37.12
C LEU A 189 -24.06 32.33 38.06
N GLU A 190 -23.65 33.60 38.09
CA GLU A 190 -24.34 34.65 38.85
C GLU A 190 -25.71 35.00 38.25
N ALA A 191 -25.83 35.07 36.92
CA ALA A 191 -27.09 35.29 36.24
C ALA A 191 -28.12 34.16 36.51
N LEU A 192 -27.68 32.90 36.53
CA LEU A 192 -28.51 31.75 36.89
C LEU A 192 -28.94 31.77 38.36
N ARG A 193 -28.06 32.18 39.29
CA ARG A 193 -28.39 32.32 40.73
C ARG A 193 -29.42 33.40 40.99
N ALA A 194 -29.32 34.55 40.31
CA ALA A 194 -30.29 35.65 40.43
C ALA A 194 -31.68 35.24 39.91
N ARG A 195 -31.72 34.44 38.83
CA ARG A 195 -32.97 33.95 38.24
C ARG A 195 -33.68 32.93 39.15
N LEU A 196 -32.92 32.06 39.83
CA LEU A 196 -33.47 31.11 40.81
C LEU A 196 -34.02 31.78 42.08
N GLN A 197 -33.40 32.88 42.53
CA GLN A 197 -33.94 33.64 43.67
C GLN A 197 -35.28 34.31 43.35
N LYS A 198 -35.50 34.75 42.11
CA LYS A 198 -36.73 35.41 41.67
C LYS A 198 -37.93 34.49 41.51
N VAL A 199 -37.71 33.17 41.46
CA VAL A 199 -38.77 32.14 41.46
C VAL A 199 -39.09 31.66 42.87
N ARG A 200 -38.25 31.99 43.85
CA ARG A 200 -38.41 31.61 45.27
C ARG A 200 -39.05 32.71 46.13
N SER A 201 -39.42 33.84 45.54
CA SER A 201 -40.26 34.91 46.13
C SER A 201 -41.63 34.90 45.49
#